data_AF-A0A2N2G115-F1
#
_entry.id   AF-A0A2N2G115-F1
#
_cell.length_a   1.000
_cell.length_b   1.000
_cell.length_c   1.000
_cell.angle_alpha   90.00
_cell.angle_beta   90.00
_cell.angle_gamma   90.00
#
_symmetry.space_group_name_H-M   'P 1'
#
loop_
_entity.id
_entity.type
_entity.pdbx_description
1 polymer ?
#
loop_
_entity_poly.entity_id
_entity_poly.type
_entity_poly.pdbx_seq_one_letter_code
_entity_poly.pdbx_strand_id
1 'polypeptide(L)'
;IDTASNYRYGQSEKEIGIALQELFEEGITKREELIICSKGGFIQLEYPFPQNPYTWLEENIINNSLATLDDIELDQHCMTPDYLEWSCKKSLENLGVKTIDIYFLHNPEIQVSKLGYKKFLKKIETIFRRFEKMVEMGMIKYYGIAVWNGFIDDSTNEHINLEDLVEIAIKVGGENHNFKYIQTPFNIAKTSIYTMPTQKVKGEECTLLQAAHRLKIGVISSSSLLQMNLFKKSFKPETGYLLDSKMVLENDIQLALQFVRSTPGLISSLFASKVPVHIKKNLEITKVPATSRAKYDLMYRV
;
A
#
# COMPACT_ATOMS: atom_id res chain seq x y z
N ILE A 1 -3.42 8.00 7.38
CA ILE A 1 -4.69 7.67 6.70
C ILE A 1 -4.32 7.06 5.35
N ASP A 2 -4.80 5.85 5.06
CA ASP A 2 -4.50 5.15 3.82
C ASP A 2 -5.83 4.82 3.11
N THR A 3 -5.99 5.32 1.89
CA THR A 3 -7.18 5.12 1.05
C THR A 3 -6.75 4.78 -0.38
N ALA A 4 -7.68 4.68 -1.33
CA ALA A 4 -7.43 4.56 -2.75
C ALA A 4 -8.62 5.12 -3.54
N SER A 5 -8.36 5.58 -4.77
CA SER A 5 -9.38 6.20 -5.63
C SER A 5 -10.59 5.30 -5.88
N ASN A 6 -10.37 3.98 -5.99
CA ASN A 6 -11.41 3.01 -6.27
C ASN A 6 -12.20 2.53 -5.03
N TYR A 7 -11.77 2.88 -3.81
CA TYR A 7 -12.44 2.39 -2.60
C TYR A 7 -13.87 2.93 -2.51
N ARG A 8 -14.84 2.00 -2.62
CA ARG A 8 -16.28 2.31 -2.70
C ARG A 8 -16.61 3.30 -3.81
N TYR A 9 -15.98 3.15 -4.98
CA TYR A 9 -16.20 4.00 -6.16
C TYR A 9 -15.96 5.49 -5.87
N GLY A 10 -14.87 5.78 -5.14
CA GLY A 10 -14.50 7.13 -4.72
C GLY A 10 -15.15 7.63 -3.44
N GLN A 11 -16.18 6.95 -2.90
CA GLN A 11 -16.86 7.44 -1.70
C GLN A 11 -15.98 7.43 -0.47
N SER A 12 -15.07 6.47 -0.34
CA SER A 12 -14.18 6.44 0.82
C SER A 12 -13.33 7.70 0.92
N GLU A 13 -12.83 8.23 -0.20
CA GLU A 13 -12.04 9.46 -0.19
C GLU A 13 -12.90 10.69 0.11
N LYS A 14 -14.12 10.75 -0.43
CA LYS A 14 -15.07 11.85 -0.17
C LYS A 14 -15.47 11.91 1.31
N GLU A 15 -15.79 10.77 1.92
CA GLU A 15 -16.12 10.69 3.35
C GLU A 15 -14.92 11.07 4.23
N ILE A 16 -13.70 10.65 3.86
CA ILE A 16 -12.48 11.08 4.53
C ILE A 16 -12.28 12.59 4.38
N GLY A 17 -12.52 13.16 3.19
CA GLY A 17 -12.40 14.59 2.93
C GLY A 17 -13.33 15.44 3.81
N ILE A 18 -14.60 15.02 3.94
CA ILE A 18 -15.56 15.66 4.85
C ILE A 18 -15.05 15.64 6.29
N ALA A 19 -14.62 14.47 6.79
CA ALA A 19 -14.10 14.35 8.14
C ALA A 19 -12.82 15.18 8.37
N LEU A 20 -11.92 15.24 7.39
CA LEU A 20 -10.72 16.08 7.47
C LEU A 20 -11.07 17.56 7.53
N GLN A 21 -12.03 18.01 6.72
CA GLN A 21 -12.49 19.39 6.73
C GLN A 21 -13.04 19.77 8.11
N GLU A 22 -13.94 18.98 8.68
CA GLU A 22 -14.50 19.19 10.02
C GLU A 22 -13.38 19.27 11.08
N LEU A 23 -12.45 18.31 11.07
CA LEU A 23 -11.34 18.28 12.04
C LEU A 23 -10.40 19.49 11.92
N PHE A 24 -10.19 20.02 10.71
CA PHE A 24 -9.36 21.21 10.50
C PHE A 24 -10.10 22.49 10.91
N GLU A 25 -11.39 22.61 10.61
CA GLU A 25 -12.23 23.76 10.99
C GLU A 25 -12.39 23.86 12.52
N GLU A 26 -12.54 22.73 13.20
CA GLU A 26 -12.61 22.65 14.66
C GLU A 26 -11.23 22.79 15.34
N GLY A 27 -10.14 22.81 14.58
CA GLY A 27 -8.79 22.91 15.10
C GLY A 27 -8.33 21.69 15.92
N ILE A 28 -8.96 20.52 15.73
CA ILE A 28 -8.60 19.26 16.40
C ILE A 28 -7.24 18.75 15.91
N THR A 29 -6.94 18.96 14.64
CA THR A 29 -5.65 18.61 14.03
C THR A 29 -5.35 19.56 12.87
N LYS A 30 -4.11 19.53 12.38
CA LYS A 30 -3.69 20.28 11.20
C LYS A 30 -3.24 19.34 10.09
N ARG A 31 -3.29 19.82 8.84
CA ARG A 31 -2.91 19.00 7.68
C ARG A 31 -1.49 18.44 7.80
N GLU A 32 -0.55 19.21 8.32
CA GLU A 32 0.85 18.84 8.50
C GLU A 32 1.09 17.74 9.56
N GLU A 33 0.11 17.47 10.43
CA GLU A 33 0.19 16.42 11.46
C GLU A 33 -0.22 15.04 10.90
N LEU A 34 -0.74 15.01 9.67
CA LEU A 34 -1.29 13.82 9.06
C LEU A 34 -0.42 13.34 7.89
N ILE A 35 -0.25 12.02 7.80
CA ILE A 35 0.21 11.35 6.59
C ILE A 35 -1.01 10.78 5.87
N ILE A 36 -1.27 11.27 4.67
CA ILE A 36 -2.39 10.83 3.82
C ILE A 36 -1.83 10.11 2.60
N CYS A 37 -2.28 8.89 2.39
CA CYS A 37 -1.94 8.07 1.24
C CYS A 37 -3.18 7.81 0.37
N SER A 38 -3.02 7.88 -0.95
CA SER A 38 -3.99 7.35 -1.91
C SER A 38 -3.28 6.50 -2.97
N LYS A 39 -4.05 5.85 -3.84
CA LYS A 39 -3.54 4.92 -4.84
C LYS A 39 -4.32 5.04 -6.14
N GLY A 40 -3.62 4.90 -7.26
CA GLY A 40 -4.19 4.80 -8.59
C GLY A 40 -3.73 3.52 -9.30
N GLY A 41 -4.56 2.97 -10.17
CA GLY A 41 -4.30 1.71 -10.88
C GLY A 41 -5.62 1.00 -11.16
N PHE A 42 -6.40 0.75 -10.12
CA PHE A 42 -7.78 0.34 -10.29
C PHE A 42 -8.66 1.50 -10.76
N ILE A 43 -9.54 1.19 -11.70
CA ILE A 43 -10.48 2.16 -12.27
C ILE A 43 -11.50 2.55 -11.21
N GLN A 44 -11.38 3.80 -10.76
CA GLN A 44 -12.40 4.51 -10.03
C GLN A 44 -13.60 4.75 -10.95
N LEU A 45 -14.51 3.77 -11.01
CA LEU A 45 -15.90 4.05 -11.40
C LEU A 45 -16.51 5.06 -10.43
N GLU A 46 -17.76 5.44 -10.65
CA GLU A 46 -18.46 6.44 -9.86
C GLU A 46 -19.49 5.84 -8.89
N TYR A 47 -19.85 6.61 -7.85
CA TYR A 47 -21.01 6.35 -7.00
C TYR A 47 -22.11 7.41 -7.25
N PRO A 48 -23.38 7.02 -7.46
CA PRO A 48 -23.88 5.65 -7.56
C PRO A 48 -23.27 4.90 -8.74
N PHE A 49 -23.23 3.56 -8.65
CA PHE A 49 -22.60 2.72 -9.68
C PHE A 49 -23.24 3.00 -11.06
N PRO A 50 -22.45 3.20 -12.13
CA PRO A 50 -22.98 3.49 -13.45
C PRO A 50 -23.92 2.40 -13.95
N GLN A 51 -25.00 2.77 -14.64
CA GLN A 51 -25.94 1.81 -15.23
C GLN A 51 -25.24 0.86 -16.21
N ASN A 52 -24.27 1.39 -16.98
CA ASN A 52 -23.38 0.61 -17.83
C ASN A 52 -21.92 1.03 -17.59
N PRO A 53 -21.09 0.19 -16.95
CA PRO A 53 -19.69 0.52 -16.68
C PRO A 53 -18.86 0.64 -17.97
N TYR A 54 -19.20 -0.05 -19.05
CA TYR A 54 -18.46 0.06 -20.32
C TYR A 54 -18.69 1.40 -21.00
N THR A 55 -19.93 1.89 -21.02
CA THR A 55 -20.23 3.24 -21.52
C THR A 55 -19.52 4.30 -20.67
N TRP A 56 -19.51 4.11 -19.34
CA TRP A 56 -18.76 5.01 -18.46
C TRP A 56 -17.26 5.01 -18.76
N LEU A 57 -16.64 3.83 -18.99
CA LEU A 57 -15.24 3.70 -19.37
C LEU A 57 -14.94 4.42 -20.68
N GLU A 58 -15.79 4.22 -21.68
CA GLU A 58 -15.66 4.87 -22.99
C GLU A 58 -15.69 6.40 -22.84
N GLU A 59 -16.70 6.93 -22.14
CA GLU A 59 -16.93 8.37 -21.97
C GLU A 59 -15.87 9.05 -21.11
N ASN A 60 -15.44 8.40 -20.02
CA ASN A 60 -14.60 9.03 -19.01
C ASN A 60 -13.11 8.77 -19.20
N ILE A 61 -12.73 7.64 -19.82
CA ILE A 61 -11.33 7.24 -19.98
C ILE A 61 -10.90 7.27 -21.44
N ILE A 62 -11.61 6.56 -22.32
CA ILE A 62 -11.18 6.39 -23.72
C ILE A 62 -11.35 7.68 -24.52
N ASN A 63 -12.54 8.28 -24.50
CA ASN A 63 -12.85 9.53 -25.21
C ASN A 63 -12.02 10.71 -24.71
N ASN A 64 -11.62 10.70 -23.44
CA ASN A 64 -10.71 11.70 -22.86
C ASN A 64 -9.22 11.40 -23.09
N SER A 65 -8.91 10.38 -23.89
CA SER A 65 -7.53 9.97 -24.22
C SER A 65 -6.67 9.67 -22.99
N LEU A 66 -7.28 9.23 -21.89
CA LEU A 66 -6.54 8.83 -20.68
C LEU A 66 -5.90 7.45 -20.85
N ALA A 67 -6.53 6.57 -21.62
CA ALA A 67 -6.03 5.24 -21.94
C ALA A 67 -6.68 4.72 -23.23
N THR A 68 -6.11 3.67 -23.82
CA THR A 68 -6.77 2.87 -24.86
C THR A 68 -7.43 1.63 -24.25
N LEU A 69 -8.29 0.93 -25.01
CA LEU A 69 -8.86 -0.35 -24.54
C LEU A 69 -7.78 -1.39 -24.22
N ASP A 70 -6.68 -1.43 -24.98
CA ASP A 70 -5.57 -2.36 -24.75
C ASP A 70 -4.81 -2.08 -23.46
N ASP A 71 -4.88 -0.85 -22.95
CA ASP A 71 -4.27 -0.45 -21.68
C ASP A 71 -5.07 -0.89 -20.44
N ILE A 72 -6.34 -1.23 -20.63
CA ILE A 72 -7.25 -1.67 -19.58
C ILE A 72 -7.16 -3.19 -19.45
N GLU A 73 -6.94 -3.64 -18.22
CA GLU A 73 -6.82 -5.05 -17.88
C GLU A 73 -7.97 -5.48 -16.98
N LEU A 74 -8.58 -6.62 -17.32
CA LEU A 74 -9.74 -7.21 -16.62
C LEU A 74 -10.89 -6.21 -16.40
N ASP A 75 -11.06 -5.25 -17.31
CA ASP A 75 -12.04 -4.15 -17.26
C ASP A 75 -11.97 -3.28 -15.98
N GLN A 76 -10.86 -3.36 -15.24
CA GLN A 76 -10.77 -2.81 -13.89
C GLN A 76 -9.44 -2.15 -13.57
N HIS A 77 -8.38 -2.38 -14.36
CA HIS A 77 -7.04 -1.87 -14.04
C HIS A 77 -6.39 -1.13 -15.22
N CYS A 78 -6.00 0.12 -14.99
CA CYS A 78 -5.29 0.96 -15.94
C CYS A 78 -4.10 1.66 -15.26
N MET A 79 -2.94 1.65 -15.91
CA MET A 79 -1.73 2.30 -15.39
C MET A 79 -1.03 3.18 -16.43
N THR A 80 -1.78 3.74 -17.38
CA THR A 80 -1.21 4.78 -18.25
C THR A 80 -0.87 6.01 -17.40
N PRO A 81 0.21 6.76 -17.73
CA PRO A 81 0.55 7.98 -17.02
C PRO A 81 -0.59 9.01 -16.95
N ASP A 82 -1.35 9.18 -18.03
CA ASP A 82 -2.45 10.14 -18.09
C ASP A 82 -3.62 9.75 -17.19
N TYR A 83 -4.00 8.47 -17.20
CA TYR A 83 -5.01 7.96 -16.27
C TYR A 83 -4.58 8.12 -14.81
N LEU A 84 -3.32 7.80 -14.47
CA LEU A 84 -2.84 7.86 -13.10
C LEU A 84 -2.75 9.30 -12.57
N GLU A 85 -2.37 10.27 -13.41
CA GLU A 85 -2.42 11.70 -13.04
C GLU A 85 -3.86 12.17 -12.85
N TRP A 86 -4.76 11.80 -13.77
CA TRP A 86 -6.19 12.12 -13.65
C TRP A 86 -6.81 11.53 -12.37
N SER A 87 -6.51 10.27 -12.06
CA SER A 87 -6.99 9.61 -10.84
C SER A 87 -6.44 10.26 -9.57
N CYS A 88 -5.19 10.73 -9.60
CA CYS A 88 -4.61 11.50 -8.50
C CYS A 88 -5.31 12.85 -8.31
N LYS A 89 -5.62 13.58 -9.38
CA LYS A 89 -6.39 14.84 -9.29
C LYS A 89 -7.75 14.60 -8.65
N LYS A 90 -8.45 13.53 -9.06
CA LYS A 90 -9.71 13.13 -8.43
C LYS A 90 -9.55 12.78 -6.95
N SER A 91 -8.47 12.10 -6.60
CA SER A 91 -8.17 11.78 -5.19
C SER A 91 -7.95 13.05 -4.35
N LEU A 92 -7.21 14.03 -4.88
CA LEU A 92 -6.99 15.34 -4.23
C LEU A 92 -8.31 16.12 -4.04
N GLU A 93 -9.15 16.15 -5.09
CA GLU A 93 -10.48 16.76 -5.04
C GLU A 93 -11.36 16.10 -3.97
N ASN A 94 -11.46 14.76 -3.98
CA ASN A 94 -12.29 14.01 -3.04
C ASN A 94 -11.83 14.20 -1.59
N LEU A 95 -10.52 14.19 -1.36
CA LEU A 95 -9.93 14.35 -0.02
C LEU A 95 -9.92 15.79 0.47
N GLY A 96 -10.16 16.78 -0.40
CA GLY A 96 -10.09 18.19 -0.06
C GLY A 96 -8.69 18.66 0.34
N VAL A 97 -7.62 18.02 -0.18
CA VAL A 97 -6.23 18.35 0.16
C VAL A 97 -5.44 18.78 -1.08
N LYS A 98 -4.47 19.67 -0.88
CA LYS A 98 -3.60 20.16 -1.96
C LYS A 98 -2.52 19.15 -2.37
N THR A 99 -2.11 18.29 -1.45
CA THR A 99 -1.01 17.34 -1.65
C THR A 99 -1.30 16.04 -0.91
N ILE A 100 -1.06 14.90 -1.56
CA ILE A 100 -1.02 13.56 -0.96
C ILE A 100 0.42 13.27 -0.51
N ASP A 101 0.62 12.76 0.71
CA ASP A 101 1.99 12.51 1.20
C ASP A 101 2.64 11.31 0.49
N ILE A 102 1.86 10.25 0.24
CA ILE A 102 2.34 9.06 -0.47
C ILE A 102 1.29 8.60 -1.48
N TYR A 103 1.62 8.62 -2.77
CA TYR A 103 0.76 8.09 -3.82
C TYR A 103 1.28 6.75 -4.33
N PHE A 104 0.47 5.70 -4.25
CA PHE A 104 0.87 4.36 -4.68
C PHE A 104 0.34 4.03 -6.07
N LEU A 105 1.18 3.43 -6.91
CA LEU A 105 0.69 2.59 -8.01
C LEU A 105 0.10 1.31 -7.42
N HIS A 106 -1.17 1.04 -7.70
CA HIS A 106 -1.98 0.05 -7.01
C HIS A 106 -2.09 -1.24 -7.81
N ASN A 107 -1.49 -2.32 -7.30
CA ASN A 107 -1.46 -3.67 -7.84
C ASN A 107 -0.98 -3.77 -9.31
N PRO A 108 0.17 -3.19 -9.66
CA PRO A 108 0.68 -3.23 -11.03
C PRO A 108 1.03 -4.65 -11.50
N GLU A 109 1.15 -5.63 -10.60
CA GLU A 109 1.35 -7.04 -10.94
C GLU A 109 0.25 -7.61 -11.87
N ILE A 110 -0.96 -7.05 -11.83
CA ILE A 110 -2.07 -7.43 -12.72
C ILE A 110 -1.67 -7.32 -14.19
N GLN A 111 -0.85 -6.32 -14.54
CA GLN A 111 -0.39 -6.14 -15.92
C GLN A 111 0.92 -6.89 -16.23
N VAL A 112 1.62 -7.45 -15.24
CA VAL A 112 2.88 -8.18 -15.49
C VAL A 112 2.63 -9.40 -16.35
N SER A 113 1.59 -10.19 -16.02
CA SER A 113 1.22 -11.41 -16.76
C SER A 113 0.92 -11.15 -18.24
N LYS A 114 0.26 -10.04 -18.58
CA LYS A 114 -0.04 -9.65 -19.98
C LYS A 114 1.16 -9.06 -20.71
N LEU A 115 1.88 -8.16 -20.06
CA LEU A 115 2.95 -7.40 -20.72
C LEU A 115 4.24 -8.22 -20.85
N GLY A 116 4.46 -9.15 -19.92
CA GLY A 116 5.77 -9.72 -19.65
C GLY A 116 6.68 -8.71 -18.95
N TYR A 117 7.58 -9.23 -18.11
CA TYR A 117 8.34 -8.43 -17.16
C TYR A 117 9.15 -7.28 -17.80
N LYS A 118 9.79 -7.53 -18.95
CA LYS A 118 10.59 -6.49 -19.65
C LYS A 118 9.74 -5.32 -20.16
N LYS A 119 8.54 -5.56 -20.67
CA LYS A 119 7.64 -4.47 -21.13
C LYS A 119 7.00 -3.78 -19.94
N PHE A 120 6.68 -4.53 -18.89
CA PHE A 120 6.22 -4.00 -17.62
C PHE A 120 7.20 -2.96 -17.06
N LEU A 121 8.50 -3.29 -16.94
CA LEU A 121 9.52 -2.36 -16.45
C LEU A 121 9.61 -1.08 -17.29
N LYS A 122 9.45 -1.16 -18.61
CA LYS A 122 9.38 0.03 -19.48
C LYS A 122 8.15 0.90 -19.18
N LYS A 123 7.01 0.29 -18.83
CA LYS A 123 5.79 1.02 -18.45
C LYS A 123 5.94 1.64 -17.06
N ILE A 124 6.61 0.97 -16.12
CA ILE A 124 7.00 1.58 -14.83
C ILE A 124 7.88 2.81 -15.03
N GLU A 125 8.84 2.76 -15.97
CA GLU A 125 9.69 3.92 -16.26
C GLU A 125 8.88 5.14 -16.74
N THR A 126 7.87 4.95 -17.60
CA THR A 126 7.02 6.07 -18.04
C THR A 126 6.12 6.59 -16.93
N ILE A 127 5.62 5.71 -16.07
CA ILE A 127 4.82 6.08 -14.89
C ILE A 127 5.66 6.86 -13.89
N PHE A 128 6.86 6.40 -13.56
CA PHE A 128 7.75 7.09 -12.61
C PHE A 128 8.14 8.48 -13.12
N ARG A 129 8.33 8.65 -14.44
CA ARG A 129 8.55 10.01 -15.02
C ARG A 129 7.36 10.92 -14.77
N ARG A 130 6.14 10.40 -14.82
CA ARG A 130 4.94 11.17 -14.52
C ARG A 130 4.81 11.46 -13.03
N PHE A 131 5.11 10.49 -12.18
CA PHE A 131 5.08 10.69 -10.73
C PHE A 131 6.11 11.71 -10.25
N GLU A 132 7.33 11.72 -10.78
CA GLU A 132 8.31 12.78 -10.47
C GLU A 132 7.78 14.17 -10.86
N LYS A 133 7.14 14.32 -12.04
CA LYS A 133 6.48 15.58 -12.42
C LYS A 133 5.34 15.96 -11.47
N MET A 134 4.54 14.99 -11.03
CA MET A 134 3.47 15.23 -10.04
C MET A 134 4.05 15.68 -8.69
N VAL A 135 5.26 15.25 -8.33
CA VAL A 135 6.00 15.77 -7.17
C VAL A 135 6.41 17.22 -7.39
N GLU A 136 7.00 17.55 -8.55
CA GLU A 136 7.38 18.92 -8.90
C GLU A 136 6.17 19.87 -8.89
N MET A 137 4.99 19.38 -9.32
CA MET A 137 3.72 20.10 -9.28
C MET A 137 3.11 20.22 -7.87
N GLY A 138 3.68 19.56 -6.86
CA GLY A 138 3.18 19.56 -5.48
C GLY A 138 1.90 18.75 -5.28
N MET A 139 1.50 17.92 -6.25
CA MET A 139 0.32 17.05 -6.13
C MET A 139 0.56 15.90 -5.14
N ILE A 140 1.78 15.37 -5.14
CA ILE A 140 2.20 14.28 -4.25
C ILE A 140 3.58 14.62 -3.66
N LYS A 141 3.90 14.19 -2.43
CA LYS A 141 5.26 14.36 -1.89
C LYS A 141 6.18 13.21 -2.27
N TYR A 142 5.69 11.99 -2.10
CA TYR A 142 6.39 10.76 -2.44
C TYR A 142 5.48 9.83 -3.22
N TYR A 143 6.08 8.89 -3.92
CA TYR A 143 5.34 7.82 -4.55
C TYR A 143 5.90 6.45 -4.20
N GLY A 144 5.10 5.43 -4.47
CA GLY A 144 5.38 4.06 -4.12
C GLY A 144 4.63 3.05 -4.99
N ILE A 145 4.81 1.78 -4.68
CA ILE A 145 4.00 0.68 -5.24
C ILE A 145 3.31 -0.08 -4.11
N ALA A 146 2.00 -0.25 -4.23
CA ALA A 146 1.20 -1.12 -3.38
C ALA A 146 0.87 -2.39 -4.15
N VAL A 147 1.16 -3.55 -3.58
CA VAL A 147 0.92 -4.87 -4.21
C VAL A 147 0.06 -5.74 -3.31
N TRP A 148 -0.50 -6.80 -3.89
CA TRP A 148 -1.02 -7.96 -3.18
C TRP A 148 -0.04 -9.14 -3.23
N ASN A 149 0.42 -9.49 -4.43
CA ASN A 149 1.28 -10.66 -4.67
C ASN A 149 2.69 -10.30 -5.15
N GLY A 150 2.88 -9.08 -5.68
CA GLY A 150 4.09 -8.74 -6.44
C GLY A 150 5.43 -8.97 -5.74
N PHE A 151 5.49 -8.97 -4.40
CA PHE A 151 6.74 -9.16 -3.65
C PHE A 151 6.87 -10.50 -2.91
N ILE A 152 5.82 -11.32 -2.87
CA ILE A 152 5.70 -12.40 -1.87
C ILE A 152 6.07 -13.79 -2.38
N ASP A 153 6.15 -13.99 -3.70
CA ASP A 153 6.44 -15.28 -4.35
C ASP A 153 7.11 -15.07 -5.71
N ASP A 154 8.39 -15.43 -5.80
CA ASP A 154 9.24 -15.27 -6.99
C ASP A 154 9.07 -16.39 -8.02
N SER A 155 8.27 -17.42 -7.72
CA SER A 155 7.91 -18.47 -8.67
C SER A 155 6.73 -18.09 -9.57
N THR A 156 6.07 -16.96 -9.29
CA THR A 156 4.89 -16.50 -10.01
C THR A 156 5.24 -15.56 -11.15
N ASN A 157 4.37 -15.50 -12.16
CA ASN A 157 4.45 -14.51 -13.24
C ASN A 157 4.01 -13.10 -12.79
N GLU A 158 3.68 -12.92 -11.52
CA GLU A 158 3.28 -11.65 -10.90
C GLU A 158 4.43 -10.99 -10.14
N HIS A 159 5.56 -11.69 -10.00
CA HIS A 159 6.69 -11.22 -9.21
C HIS A 159 7.31 -9.94 -9.75
N ILE A 160 7.69 -9.06 -8.83
CA ILE A 160 8.36 -7.80 -9.07
C ILE A 160 9.57 -7.73 -8.14
N ASN A 161 10.77 -7.70 -8.71
CA ASN A 161 11.99 -7.41 -7.96
C ASN A 161 12.07 -5.93 -7.58
N LEU A 162 12.33 -5.62 -6.31
CA LEU A 162 12.37 -4.26 -5.78
C LEU A 162 13.56 -3.46 -6.32
N GLU A 163 14.71 -4.10 -6.54
CA GLU A 163 15.90 -3.43 -7.08
C GLU A 163 15.61 -2.83 -8.46
N ASP A 164 14.94 -3.57 -9.36
CA ASP A 164 14.58 -3.12 -10.69
C ASP A 164 13.73 -1.84 -10.66
N LEU A 165 12.80 -1.73 -9.69
CA LEU A 165 11.99 -0.54 -9.49
C LEU A 165 12.84 0.65 -9.03
N VAL A 166 13.78 0.41 -8.10
CA VAL A 166 14.68 1.46 -7.59
C VAL A 166 15.65 1.92 -8.67
N GLU A 167 16.18 1.02 -9.49
CA GLU A 167 17.02 1.38 -10.64
C GLU A 167 16.27 2.27 -11.64
N ILE A 168 15.00 1.97 -11.91
CA ILE A 168 14.14 2.84 -12.73
C ILE A 168 13.96 4.21 -12.06
N ALA A 169 13.70 4.25 -10.75
CA ALA A 169 13.55 5.50 -10.02
C ALA A 169 14.82 6.35 -10.08
N ILE A 170 16.00 5.76 -9.87
CA ILE A 170 17.30 6.44 -10.02
C ILE A 170 17.49 6.94 -11.45
N LYS A 171 17.19 6.13 -12.46
CA LYS A 171 17.28 6.53 -13.87
C LYS A 171 16.40 7.73 -14.21
N VAL A 172 15.25 7.86 -13.56
CA VAL A 172 14.23 8.86 -13.88
C VAL A 172 14.36 10.14 -13.02
N GLY A 173 14.54 9.98 -11.71
CA GLY A 173 14.58 11.06 -10.71
C GLY A 173 15.95 11.30 -10.08
N GLY A 174 16.99 10.56 -10.50
CA GLY A 174 18.33 10.63 -9.93
C GLY A 174 18.45 10.02 -8.53
N GLU A 175 19.60 10.20 -7.87
CA GLU A 175 19.87 9.67 -6.52
C GLU A 175 18.86 10.14 -5.46
N ASN A 176 18.24 11.31 -5.68
CA ASN A 176 17.25 11.91 -4.79
C ASN A 176 15.80 11.68 -5.27
N HIS A 177 15.55 10.64 -6.08
CA HIS A 177 14.21 10.28 -6.56
C HIS A 177 13.18 10.17 -5.43
N ASN A 178 11.90 10.34 -5.78
CA ASN A 178 10.78 10.38 -4.83
C ASN A 178 10.04 9.04 -4.67
N PHE A 179 10.50 7.97 -5.35
CA PHE A 179 10.13 6.59 -5.01
C PHE A 179 10.69 6.22 -3.63
N LYS A 180 9.85 6.19 -2.59
CA LYS A 180 10.31 6.00 -1.20
C LYS A 180 9.58 4.91 -0.42
N TYR A 181 8.45 4.42 -0.91
CA TYR A 181 7.61 3.50 -0.14
C TYR A 181 7.09 2.34 -0.97
N ILE A 182 6.93 1.19 -0.32
CA ILE A 182 6.12 0.08 -0.82
C ILE A 182 5.06 -0.31 0.20
N GLN A 183 3.95 -0.84 -0.30
CA GLN A 183 2.89 -1.39 0.53
C GLN A 183 2.61 -2.84 0.13
N THR A 184 2.58 -3.75 1.10
CA THR A 184 2.44 -5.20 0.82
C THR A 184 1.74 -5.93 1.99
N PRO A 185 0.99 -7.03 1.76
CA PRO A 185 0.35 -7.76 2.83
C PRO A 185 1.37 -8.38 3.79
N PHE A 186 1.17 -8.19 5.09
CA PHE A 186 1.93 -8.91 6.11
C PHE A 186 1.07 -9.17 7.35
N ASN A 187 1.06 -10.42 7.78
CA ASN A 187 0.39 -10.86 9.00
C ASN A 187 0.94 -12.23 9.43
N ILE A 188 0.48 -12.74 10.57
CA ILE A 188 0.95 -14.01 11.14
C ILE A 188 0.75 -15.22 10.20
N ALA A 189 -0.19 -15.16 9.25
CA ALA A 189 -0.42 -16.22 8.27
C ALA A 189 0.27 -15.96 6.90
N LYS A 190 0.75 -14.73 6.64
CA LYS A 190 1.44 -14.33 5.41
C LYS A 190 2.75 -13.64 5.77
N THR A 191 3.77 -14.45 6.04
CA THR A 191 5.04 -13.99 6.62
C THR A 191 6.20 -13.89 5.63
N SER A 192 5.96 -14.20 4.35
CA SER A 192 7.00 -14.41 3.34
C SER A 192 7.93 -13.21 3.12
N ILE A 193 7.44 -11.97 3.23
CA ILE A 193 8.31 -10.78 3.08
C ILE A 193 9.42 -10.71 4.14
N TYR A 194 9.26 -11.43 5.26
CA TYR A 194 10.23 -11.54 6.35
C TYR A 194 11.03 -12.85 6.30
N THR A 195 10.45 -13.94 5.78
CA THR A 195 11.01 -15.29 5.92
C THR A 195 11.55 -15.89 4.63
N MET A 196 11.08 -15.43 3.46
CA MET A 196 11.40 -16.03 2.17
C MET A 196 12.32 -15.10 1.37
N PRO A 197 13.39 -15.62 0.73
CA PRO A 197 14.32 -14.82 -0.04
C PRO A 197 13.77 -14.53 -1.45
N THR A 198 12.68 -13.77 -1.54
CA THR A 198 11.98 -13.50 -2.80
C THR A 198 12.59 -12.36 -3.62
N GLN A 199 13.62 -11.67 -3.12
CA GLN A 199 14.19 -10.50 -3.78
C GLN A 199 15.67 -10.70 -4.07
N LYS A 200 16.18 -9.98 -5.08
CA LYS A 200 17.61 -9.92 -5.40
C LYS A 200 18.09 -8.48 -5.35
N VAL A 201 19.19 -8.26 -4.63
CA VAL A 201 19.87 -6.97 -4.57
C VAL A 201 21.35 -7.19 -4.89
N LYS A 202 21.84 -6.57 -5.97
CA LYS A 202 23.20 -6.76 -6.51
C LYS A 202 23.55 -8.23 -6.74
N GLY A 203 22.55 -9.01 -7.17
CA GLY A 203 22.68 -10.45 -7.42
C GLY A 203 22.58 -11.35 -6.18
N GLU A 204 22.48 -10.79 -4.96
CA GLU A 204 22.29 -11.57 -3.74
C GLU A 204 20.81 -11.76 -3.39
N GLU A 205 20.43 -13.00 -3.12
CA GLU A 205 19.08 -13.35 -2.65
C GLU A 205 18.84 -12.86 -1.22
N CYS A 206 17.70 -12.24 -0.99
CA CYS A 206 17.33 -11.68 0.31
C CYS A 206 15.80 -11.57 0.45
N THR A 207 15.33 -11.36 1.67
CA THR A 207 13.91 -11.11 1.93
C THR A 207 13.54 -9.69 1.51
N LEU A 208 12.25 -9.42 1.30
CA LEU A 208 11.80 -8.08 0.93
C LEU A 208 12.20 -7.01 1.96
N LEU A 209 12.13 -7.30 3.26
CA LEU A 209 12.53 -6.32 4.27
C LEU A 209 14.04 -6.06 4.27
N GLN A 210 14.86 -7.07 3.94
CA GLN A 210 16.30 -6.88 3.73
C GLN A 210 16.57 -6.05 2.48
N ALA A 211 15.89 -6.34 1.37
CA ALA A 211 16.00 -5.57 0.13
C ALA A 211 15.63 -4.11 0.33
N ALA A 212 14.48 -3.85 0.96
CA ALA A 212 14.00 -2.50 1.26
C ALA A 212 14.98 -1.74 2.17
N HIS A 213 15.57 -2.40 3.17
CA HIS A 213 16.61 -1.79 4.00
C HIS A 213 17.86 -1.40 3.20
N ARG A 214 18.38 -2.32 2.37
CA ARG A 214 19.57 -2.08 1.52
C ARG A 214 19.33 -0.94 0.52
N LEU A 215 18.11 -0.85 -0.01
CA LEU A 215 17.70 0.13 -1.02
C LEU A 215 17.10 1.42 -0.43
N LYS A 216 17.02 1.56 0.89
CA LYS A 216 16.46 2.71 1.61
C LYS A 216 14.99 3.02 1.24
N ILE A 217 14.18 1.97 1.08
CA ILE A 217 12.74 2.05 0.83
C ILE A 217 11.97 1.71 2.11
N GLY A 218 10.97 2.53 2.45
CA GLY A 218 10.07 2.28 3.58
C GLY A 218 9.01 1.24 3.24
N VAL A 219 8.72 0.33 4.18
CA VAL A 219 7.72 -0.73 3.99
C VAL A 219 6.52 -0.52 4.90
N ILE A 220 5.34 -0.33 4.31
CA ILE A 220 4.06 -0.28 5.01
C ILE A 220 3.35 -1.62 4.82
N SER A 221 2.96 -2.29 5.90
CA SER A 221 2.18 -3.52 5.75
C SER A 221 0.69 -3.24 5.63
N SER A 222 0.02 -4.00 4.76
CA SER A 222 -1.43 -4.09 4.67
C SER A 222 -1.93 -5.43 5.21
N SER A 223 -3.25 -5.58 5.33
CA SER A 223 -3.90 -6.85 5.71
C SER A 223 -3.42 -7.46 7.03
N SER A 224 -3.12 -6.62 8.03
CA SER A 224 -2.64 -7.06 9.35
C SER A 224 -3.54 -8.09 10.04
N LEU A 225 -4.84 -8.04 9.76
CA LEU A 225 -5.86 -8.96 10.31
C LEU A 225 -6.41 -9.96 9.29
N LEU A 226 -5.91 -9.96 8.05
CA LEU A 226 -6.37 -10.80 6.94
C LEU A 226 -7.91 -10.86 6.80
N GLN A 227 -8.59 -9.71 6.88
CA GLN A 227 -10.07 -9.63 6.84
C GLN A 227 -10.73 -10.55 7.89
N MET A 228 -10.15 -10.63 9.09
CA MET A 228 -10.55 -11.50 10.20
C MET A 228 -10.36 -13.02 9.98
N ASN A 229 -9.79 -13.44 8.84
CA ASN A 229 -9.57 -14.87 8.58
C ASN A 229 -8.50 -15.51 9.47
N LEU A 230 -7.67 -14.71 10.17
CA LEU A 230 -6.70 -15.21 11.14
C LEU A 230 -7.38 -15.93 12.33
N PHE A 231 -8.58 -15.50 12.71
CA PHE A 231 -9.25 -15.93 13.94
C PHE A 231 -10.17 -17.13 13.73
N LYS A 232 -10.01 -17.85 12.62
CA LYS A 232 -10.68 -19.14 12.39
C LYS A 232 -10.13 -20.25 13.31
N LYS A 233 -8.95 -20.02 13.89
CA LYS A 233 -8.29 -20.87 14.90
C LYS A 233 -7.57 -19.96 15.89
N SER A 234 -7.46 -20.39 17.14
CA SER A 234 -6.64 -19.70 18.14
C SER A 234 -5.16 -19.71 17.75
N PHE A 235 -4.44 -18.66 18.13
CA PHE A 235 -2.99 -18.65 18.03
C PHE A 235 -2.38 -19.67 18.99
N LYS A 236 -1.18 -20.16 18.64
CA LYS A 236 -0.40 -21.03 19.52
C LYS A 236 -0.10 -20.27 20.83
N PRO A 237 -0.25 -20.89 22.01
CA PRO A 237 0.07 -20.26 23.30
C PRO A 237 1.49 -19.69 23.35
N GLU A 238 2.44 -20.37 22.72
CA GLU A 238 3.85 -19.96 22.63
C GLU A 238 4.00 -18.65 21.86
N THR A 239 3.26 -18.48 20.76
CA THR A 239 3.23 -17.22 20.00
C THR A 239 2.65 -16.09 20.84
N GLY A 240 1.56 -16.35 21.57
CA GLY A 240 0.99 -15.38 22.50
C GLY A 240 1.99 -14.94 23.57
N TYR A 241 2.67 -15.90 24.21
CA TYR A 241 3.67 -15.63 25.23
C TYR A 241 4.89 -14.85 24.69
N LEU A 242 5.32 -15.13 23.45
CA LEU A 242 6.45 -14.42 22.84
C LEU A 242 6.12 -12.96 22.51
N LEU A 243 4.90 -12.70 22.03
CA LEU A 243 4.41 -11.36 21.72
C LEU A 243 4.09 -10.54 22.97
N ASP A 244 3.58 -11.19 24.01
CA ASP A 244 3.12 -10.54 25.21
C ASP A 244 3.27 -11.44 26.46
N SER A 245 4.52 -11.61 26.90
CA SER A 245 4.83 -12.42 28.09
C SER A 245 4.25 -11.86 29.38
N LYS A 246 3.74 -10.62 29.37
CA LYS A 246 3.14 -9.96 30.54
C LYS A 246 1.61 -10.04 30.55
N MET A 247 0.99 -10.61 29.51
CA MET A 247 -0.46 -10.72 29.36
C MET A 247 -1.18 -9.37 29.51
N VAL A 248 -0.62 -8.32 28.90
CA VAL A 248 -1.17 -6.96 28.86
C VAL A 248 -2.22 -6.82 27.75
N LEU A 249 -2.09 -7.55 26.65
CA LEU A 249 -2.99 -7.51 25.51
C LEU A 249 -4.28 -8.27 25.84
N GLU A 250 -5.42 -7.65 25.53
CA GLU A 250 -6.74 -8.12 25.96
C GLU A 250 -7.33 -9.22 25.06
N ASN A 251 -6.85 -9.34 23.82
CA ASN A 251 -7.45 -10.24 22.82
C ASN A 251 -6.51 -10.57 21.65
N ASP A 252 -6.90 -11.57 20.87
CA ASP A 252 -6.16 -12.05 19.70
C ASP A 252 -6.00 -10.99 18.60
N ILE A 253 -6.91 -10.01 18.50
CA ILE A 253 -6.77 -8.91 17.53
C ILE A 253 -5.57 -8.05 17.91
N GLN A 254 -5.45 -7.66 19.18
CA GLN A 254 -4.29 -6.91 19.67
C GLN A 254 -3.00 -7.72 19.54
N LEU A 255 -3.03 -9.04 19.80
CA LEU A 255 -1.88 -9.92 19.56
C LEU A 255 -1.46 -9.91 18.07
N ALA A 256 -2.41 -10.06 17.15
CA ALA A 256 -2.13 -10.01 15.72
C ALA A 256 -1.56 -8.66 15.28
N LEU A 257 -2.10 -7.55 15.78
CA LEU A 257 -1.57 -6.22 15.48
C LEU A 257 -0.19 -6.00 16.10
N GLN A 258 0.04 -6.50 17.33
CA GLN A 258 1.34 -6.43 17.99
C GLN A 258 2.39 -7.25 17.24
N PHE A 259 2.03 -8.40 16.67
CA PHE A 259 2.90 -9.16 15.77
C PHE A 259 3.38 -8.27 14.62
N VAL A 260 2.46 -7.70 13.84
CA VAL A 260 2.83 -6.90 12.68
C VAL A 260 3.63 -5.65 13.09
N ARG A 261 3.20 -4.95 14.16
CA ARG A 261 3.93 -3.79 14.72
C ARG A 261 5.33 -4.11 15.21
N SER A 262 5.59 -5.35 15.65
CA SER A 262 6.89 -5.78 16.17
C SER A 262 7.88 -6.23 15.08
N THR A 263 7.47 -6.21 13.80
CA THR A 263 8.28 -6.71 12.69
C THR A 263 9.47 -5.78 12.41
N PRO A 264 10.72 -6.27 12.48
CA PRO A 264 11.87 -5.46 12.13
C PRO A 264 11.82 -5.00 10.66
N GLY A 265 11.94 -3.69 10.41
CA GLY A 265 11.98 -3.11 9.07
C GLY A 265 10.64 -2.61 8.51
N LEU A 266 9.51 -2.88 9.18
CA LEU A 266 8.25 -2.21 8.86
C LEU A 266 8.22 -0.81 9.50
N ILE A 267 7.77 0.19 8.73
CA ILE A 267 7.60 1.57 9.24
C ILE A 267 6.21 1.80 9.83
N SER A 268 5.20 1.10 9.32
CA SER A 268 3.81 1.22 9.74
C SER A 268 3.02 0.01 9.28
N SER A 269 1.87 -0.23 9.92
CA SER A 269 0.99 -1.35 9.67
C SER A 269 -0.46 -0.89 9.67
N LEU A 270 -1.18 -1.22 8.61
CA LEU A 270 -2.55 -0.77 8.43
C LEU A 270 -3.53 -1.74 9.07
N PHE A 271 -4.50 -1.18 9.78
CA PHE A 271 -5.71 -1.87 10.22
C PHE A 271 -6.88 -0.90 10.15
N ALA A 272 -8.10 -1.44 10.13
CA ALA A 272 -9.32 -0.66 10.08
C ALA A 272 -10.40 -1.31 10.93
N SER A 273 -11.38 -0.51 11.34
CA SER A 273 -12.61 -0.96 11.98
C SER A 273 -13.73 0.03 11.69
N LYS A 274 -14.93 -0.49 11.50
CA LYS A 274 -16.16 0.33 11.40
C LYS A 274 -16.69 0.77 12.77
N VAL A 275 -16.10 0.28 13.86
CA VAL A 275 -16.54 0.55 15.23
C VAL A 275 -15.49 1.44 15.91
N PRO A 276 -15.78 2.72 16.21
CA PRO A 276 -14.79 3.66 16.74
C PRO A 276 -14.10 3.21 18.03
N VAL A 277 -14.83 2.55 18.94
CA VAL A 277 -14.23 2.03 20.18
C VAL A 277 -13.19 0.94 19.92
N HIS A 278 -13.33 0.14 18.84
CA HIS A 278 -12.31 -0.84 18.47
C HIS A 278 -11.04 -0.16 17.95
N ILE A 279 -11.14 0.97 17.26
CA ILE A 279 -9.96 1.75 16.86
C ILE A 279 -9.19 2.21 18.12
N LYS A 280 -9.89 2.85 19.07
CA LYS A 280 -9.28 3.32 20.32
C LYS A 280 -8.63 2.17 21.10
N LYS A 281 -9.35 1.06 21.32
CA LYS A 281 -8.81 -0.12 22.00
C LYS A 281 -7.61 -0.73 21.29
N ASN A 282 -7.63 -0.83 19.96
CA ASN A 282 -6.52 -1.41 19.22
C ASN A 282 -5.29 -0.49 19.21
N LEU A 283 -5.46 0.82 19.31
CA LEU A 283 -4.34 1.75 19.44
C LEU A 283 -3.62 1.66 20.79
N GLU A 284 -4.23 1.08 21.83
CA GLU A 284 -3.59 0.87 23.12
C GLU A 284 -2.34 -0.01 23.04
N ILE A 285 -2.21 -0.86 22.00
CA ILE A 285 -0.98 -1.64 21.75
C ILE A 285 0.26 -0.75 21.59
N THR A 286 0.09 0.52 21.20
CA THR A 286 1.19 1.48 21.06
C THR A 286 1.88 1.78 22.39
N LYS A 287 1.17 1.59 23.52
CA LYS A 287 1.69 1.73 24.89
C LYS A 287 2.52 0.52 25.32
N VAL A 288 2.39 -0.61 24.62
CA VAL A 288 3.19 -1.81 24.85
C VAL A 288 4.48 -1.70 24.01
N PRO A 289 5.68 -2.00 24.56
CA PRO A 289 6.90 -2.05 23.76
C PRO A 289 6.79 -3.04 22.61
N ALA A 290 7.44 -2.77 21.48
CA ALA A 290 7.55 -3.75 20.40
C ALA A 290 8.30 -5.00 20.90
N THR A 291 7.91 -6.16 20.38
CA THR A 291 8.58 -7.44 20.70
C THR A 291 10.03 -7.36 20.25
N SER A 292 10.97 -7.70 21.14
CA SER A 292 12.40 -7.71 20.81
C SER A 292 12.67 -8.65 19.63
N ARG A 293 13.61 -8.30 18.75
CA ARG A 293 13.98 -9.11 17.58
C ARG A 293 14.25 -10.59 17.92
N ALA A 294 14.97 -10.88 19.01
CA ALA A 294 15.26 -12.25 19.41
C ALA A 294 13.98 -13.08 19.70
N LYS A 295 13.01 -12.51 20.44
CA LYS A 295 11.70 -13.14 20.67
C LYS A 295 10.88 -13.23 19.38
N TYR A 296 10.94 -12.20 18.54
CA TYR A 296 10.23 -12.16 17.27
C TYR A 296 10.69 -13.28 16.34
N ASP A 297 11.99 -13.44 16.17
CA ASP A 297 12.61 -14.49 15.34
C ASP A 297 12.33 -15.89 15.89
N LEU A 298 12.20 -16.03 17.21
CA LEU A 298 11.86 -17.31 17.84
C LEU A 298 10.45 -17.78 17.47
N MET A 299 9.52 -16.88 17.15
CA MET A 299 8.15 -17.26 16.73
C MET A 299 8.12 -18.13 15.47
N TYR A 300 9.13 -18.03 14.62
CA TYR A 300 9.23 -18.83 13.39
C TYR A 300 9.83 -20.22 13.61
N ARG A 301 10.22 -20.53 14.85
CA ARG A 301 10.83 -21.82 15.23
C ARG A 301 9.94 -22.65 16.14
N VAL A 302 8.79 -22.12 16.56
CA VAL A 302 7.85 -22.72 17.53
C VAL A 302 6.50 -23.07 16.90
#